data_AF-G4CYL8-F1
#
_entry.id   AF-G4CYL8-F1
#
_cell.length_a   1.000
_cell.length_b   1.000
_cell.length_c   1.000
_cell.angle_alpha   90.00
_cell.angle_beta   90.00
_cell.angle_gamma   90.00
#
_symmetry.space_group_name_H-M   'P 1'
#
loop_
_entity.id
_entity.type
_entity.pdbx_description
1 polymer ?
#
loop_
_entity_poly.entity_id
_entity_poly.type
_entity_poly.pdbx_seq_one_letter_code
_entity_poly.pdbx_strand_id
1 'polypeptide(L)'
;MPTGTNEVAPRATNPSSDVYVTPLVRKLAKENNVDLSTITGTGVGGRIRKQDVLAAAKSEEAPAPAPAPSATPAPASPKPTGSARKASQEVSPEAAALRGTTEKMSRLRKVIASRMVESLQVSAQLTATVEVDMTAISRIRKAEKAAFKAREGVGLSYLPFITKAVVEALKANPKFNANIDTEAGTITYGASENIGIAVDTPRGLLVPVIKNAGDLNIAGLAHQIGDLAARTRDNKVTPDELAGGTFTITNYGSAGALFDTPIVNQPEVAILGTGALVKRPVVVTNEFGEDTIAIRDMMYLSLSYDHRLIDGAVAARFLSGIKARLEEGDFAGEF
;
A
#
# COMPACT_ATOMS: atom_id res chain seq x y z
N MET A 1 -0.88 -66.72 28.80
CA MET A 1 -2.00 -67.01 29.74
C MET A 1 -2.37 -65.72 30.45
N PRO A 2 -3.67 -65.45 30.60
CA PRO A 2 -4.38 -64.33 29.96
C PRO A 2 -4.50 -63.12 30.91
N THR A 3 -4.93 -61.92 30.51
CA THR A 3 -6.34 -61.58 30.26
C THR A 3 -6.50 -60.33 29.40
N GLY A 4 -7.20 -60.49 28.28
CA GLY A 4 -7.86 -59.40 27.58
C GLY A 4 -9.18 -59.02 28.24
N THR A 5 -9.52 -57.73 28.08
CA THR A 5 -10.84 -57.11 27.93
C THR A 5 -12.03 -57.69 28.71
N ASN A 6 -12.70 -56.82 29.48
CA ASN A 6 -14.15 -56.79 29.40
C ASN A 6 -14.70 -55.36 29.47
N GLU A 7 -15.56 -55.10 28.49
CA GLU A 7 -16.30 -53.89 28.17
C GLU A 7 -17.47 -53.70 29.15
N VAL A 8 -17.82 -52.45 29.49
CA VAL A 8 -19.18 -52.12 29.94
C VAL A 8 -19.61 -50.82 29.30
N ALA A 9 -20.52 -50.95 28.33
CA ALA A 9 -21.29 -49.86 27.71
C ALA A 9 -22.56 -49.56 28.56
N PRO A 10 -23.35 -48.52 28.22
CA PRO A 10 -23.71 -47.43 29.12
C PRO A 10 -25.05 -47.64 29.85
N ARG A 11 -25.26 -46.89 30.95
CA ARG A 11 -26.60 -46.72 31.53
C ARG A 11 -27.00 -45.25 31.52
N ALA A 12 -27.92 -44.93 30.61
CA ALA A 12 -28.69 -43.71 30.62
C ALA A 12 -29.53 -43.61 31.91
N THR A 13 -29.51 -42.45 32.55
CA THR A 13 -30.54 -42.04 33.51
C THR A 13 -31.08 -40.69 33.03
N ASN A 14 -32.38 -40.67 32.72
CA ASN A 14 -33.12 -39.47 32.35
C ASN A 14 -33.05 -38.44 33.49
N PRO A 15 -32.90 -37.13 33.18
CA PRO A 15 -33.07 -36.09 34.19
C PRO A 15 -34.56 -35.85 34.41
N SER A 16 -35.10 -36.29 35.54
CA SER A 16 -36.34 -35.72 36.06
C SER A 16 -35.99 -34.33 36.62
N SER A 17 -36.42 -33.31 35.88
CA SER A 17 -36.33 -31.89 36.21
C SER A 17 -37.16 -31.58 37.45
N ASP A 18 -36.51 -31.45 38.60
CA ASP A 18 -37.10 -30.72 39.73
C ASP A 18 -36.04 -29.76 40.26
N VAL A 19 -35.99 -28.58 39.62
CA VAL A 19 -35.09 -27.50 40.02
C VAL A 19 -35.53 -27.02 41.41
N TYR A 20 -34.66 -27.16 42.40
CA TYR A 20 -34.95 -26.68 43.76
C TYR A 20 -35.00 -25.14 43.77
N VAL A 21 -36.20 -24.57 43.95
CA VAL A 21 -36.45 -23.13 43.97
C VAL A 21 -37.01 -22.71 45.33
N THR A 22 -36.52 -21.59 45.87
CA THR A 22 -36.99 -21.05 47.15
C THR A 22 -38.43 -20.50 47.04
N PRO A 23 -39.24 -20.51 48.12
CA PRO A 23 -40.64 -20.06 48.09
C PRO A 23 -40.82 -18.62 47.57
N LEU A 24 -39.84 -17.75 47.83
CA LEU A 24 -39.85 -16.36 47.35
C LEU A 24 -39.76 -16.26 45.82
N VAL A 25 -38.92 -17.08 45.19
CA VAL A 25 -38.72 -17.10 43.74
C VAL A 25 -39.95 -17.71 43.04
N ARG A 26 -40.58 -18.73 43.64
CA ARG A 26 -41.85 -19.29 43.15
C ARG A 26 -43.01 -18.28 43.20
N LYS A 27 -43.09 -17.49 44.29
CA LYS A 27 -44.08 -16.41 44.41
C LYS A 27 -43.85 -15.33 43.35
N LEU A 28 -42.60 -14.90 43.17
CA LEU A 28 -42.23 -13.85 42.20
C LEU A 28 -42.49 -14.27 40.75
N ALA A 29 -42.20 -15.53 40.40
CA ALA A 29 -42.45 -16.06 39.06
C ALA A 29 -43.95 -16.13 38.76
N LYS A 30 -44.76 -16.53 39.74
CA LYS A 30 -46.23 -16.53 39.61
C LYS A 30 -46.81 -15.12 39.48
N GLU A 31 -46.26 -14.14 40.20
CA GLU A 31 -46.69 -12.74 40.11
C GLU A 31 -46.33 -12.09 38.76
N ASN A 32 -45.24 -12.51 38.13
CA ASN A 32 -44.78 -11.95 36.85
C ASN A 32 -45.07 -12.88 35.66
N ASN A 33 -45.87 -13.93 35.86
CA ASN A 33 -46.27 -14.93 34.86
C ASN A 33 -45.11 -15.62 34.11
N VAL A 34 -43.97 -15.78 34.78
CA VAL A 34 -42.74 -16.36 34.20
C VAL A 34 -42.66 -17.85 34.50
N ASP A 35 -42.42 -18.67 33.47
CA ASP A 35 -42.12 -20.09 33.65
C ASP A 35 -40.68 -20.28 34.17
N LEU A 36 -40.54 -20.92 35.33
CA LEU A 36 -39.24 -21.20 35.94
C LEU A 36 -38.44 -22.28 35.18
N SER A 37 -39.10 -23.11 34.37
CA SER A 37 -38.44 -24.16 33.59
C SER A 37 -37.59 -23.61 32.43
N THR A 38 -37.89 -22.38 31.99
CA THR A 38 -37.22 -21.71 30.88
C THR A 38 -36.06 -20.82 31.34
N ILE A 39 -35.88 -20.67 32.66
CA ILE A 39 -34.83 -19.83 33.25
C ILE A 39 -33.63 -20.67 33.67
N THR A 40 -32.46 -20.35 33.12
CA THR A 40 -31.17 -20.85 33.62
C THR A 40 -30.73 -20.01 34.82
N GLY A 41 -30.71 -20.60 36.01
CA GLY A 41 -30.36 -19.89 37.25
C GLY A 41 -28.88 -19.52 37.36
N THR A 42 -28.60 -18.30 37.82
CA THR A 42 -27.22 -17.78 37.95
C THR A 42 -26.60 -18.04 39.34
N GLY A 43 -27.33 -18.68 40.26
CA GLY A 43 -26.85 -18.98 41.60
C GLY A 43 -25.93 -20.20 41.69
N VAL A 44 -25.13 -20.26 42.76
CA VAL A 44 -24.25 -21.40 43.08
C VAL A 44 -25.04 -22.72 43.02
N GLY A 45 -24.62 -23.62 42.13
CA GLY A 45 -25.29 -24.89 41.86
C GLY A 45 -26.46 -24.81 40.86
N GLY A 46 -26.54 -23.78 40.01
CA GLY A 46 -27.61 -23.62 39.01
C GLY A 46 -28.95 -23.13 39.57
N ARG A 47 -28.95 -22.59 40.79
CA ARG A 47 -30.18 -22.15 41.47
C ARG A 47 -30.70 -20.83 40.89
N ILE A 48 -32.00 -20.77 40.64
CA ILE A 48 -32.69 -19.57 40.16
C ILE A 48 -32.80 -18.55 41.30
N ARG A 49 -32.34 -17.33 41.04
CA ARG A 49 -32.38 -16.21 42.00
C ARG A 49 -33.48 -15.21 41.62
N LYS A 50 -33.82 -14.32 42.56
CA LYS A 50 -34.80 -13.23 42.35
C LYS A 50 -34.49 -12.41 41.09
N GLN A 51 -33.21 -12.11 40.85
CA GLN A 51 -32.77 -11.32 39.69
C GLN A 51 -33.04 -12.02 38.36
N ASP A 52 -32.98 -13.36 38.31
CA ASP A 52 -33.17 -14.13 37.09
C ASP A 52 -34.64 -14.10 36.65
N VAL A 53 -35.57 -14.17 37.61
CA VAL A 53 -37.02 -14.04 37.36
C VAL A 53 -37.38 -12.62 36.93
N LEU A 54 -36.78 -11.59 37.54
CA LEU A 54 -37.03 -10.20 37.15
C LEU A 54 -36.47 -9.86 35.77
N ALA A 55 -35.35 -10.48 35.38
CA ALA A 55 -34.79 -10.33 34.05
C ALA A 55 -35.67 -11.01 32.98
N ALA A 56 -36.19 -12.20 33.28
CA ALA A 56 -37.13 -12.90 32.40
C ALA A 56 -38.46 -12.15 32.25
N ALA A 57 -39.02 -11.64 33.35
CA ALA A 57 -40.24 -10.82 33.34
C ALA A 57 -40.10 -9.55 32.47
N LYS A 58 -38.95 -8.87 32.56
CA LYS A 58 -38.64 -7.70 31.72
C LYS A 58 -38.42 -8.04 30.24
N SER A 59 -38.16 -9.30 29.91
CA SER A 59 -37.92 -9.75 28.55
C SER A 59 -39.21 -10.14 27.82
N GLU A 60 -40.30 -10.43 28.55
CA GLU A 60 -41.63 -10.72 28.00
C GLU A 60 -42.50 -9.46 27.77
N GLU A 61 -42.10 -8.31 28.32
CA GLU A 61 -42.86 -7.04 28.21
C GLU A 61 -42.38 -6.13 27.06
N ALA A 62 -41.61 -6.66 26.11
CA ALA A 62 -41.18 -5.95 24.91
C ALA A 62 -42.02 -6.37 23.69
N PRO A 63 -42.76 -5.44 23.03
CA PRO A 63 -43.50 -5.76 21.81
C PRO A 63 -42.54 -6.12 20.67
N ALA A 64 -42.90 -7.15 19.90
CA ALA A 64 -42.18 -7.57 18.70
C ALA A 64 -42.04 -6.41 17.69
N PRO A 65 -40.82 -6.04 17.26
CA PRO A 65 -40.64 -5.09 16.17
C PRO A 65 -40.71 -5.78 14.80
N ALA A 66 -41.47 -5.15 13.90
CA ALA A 66 -41.49 -5.38 12.46
C ALA A 66 -40.09 -5.16 11.83
N PRO A 67 -39.80 -5.75 10.65
CA PRO A 67 -38.44 -5.80 10.12
C PRO A 67 -38.01 -4.45 9.54
N ALA A 68 -36.84 -3.99 9.97
CA ALA A 68 -36.14 -2.81 9.45
C ALA A 68 -34.64 -3.14 9.22
N PRO A 69 -33.95 -2.40 8.34
CA PRO A 69 -32.90 -2.92 7.45
C PRO A 69 -31.54 -3.16 8.12
N SER A 70 -30.78 -4.06 7.50
CA SER A 70 -29.43 -4.50 7.90
C SER A 70 -28.49 -3.34 8.20
N ALA A 71 -28.08 -3.22 9.47
CA ALA A 71 -27.07 -2.29 9.93
C ALA A 71 -25.66 -2.89 9.78
N THR A 72 -24.78 -2.07 9.23
CA THR A 72 -23.36 -2.24 8.93
C THR A 72 -22.51 -2.58 10.18
N PRO A 73 -21.47 -3.44 10.09
CA PRO A 73 -20.63 -3.77 11.23
C PRO A 73 -19.77 -2.57 11.68
N ALA A 74 -19.68 -2.36 13.00
CA ALA A 74 -18.79 -1.39 13.62
C ALA A 74 -17.30 -1.74 13.41
N PRO A 75 -16.39 -0.76 13.35
CA PRO A 75 -14.97 -1.02 13.07
C PRO A 75 -14.29 -1.70 14.26
N ALA A 76 -13.70 -2.86 13.99
CA ALA A 76 -12.83 -3.56 14.92
C ALA A 76 -11.53 -2.77 15.17
N SER A 77 -11.17 -2.59 16.43
CA SER A 77 -9.86 -2.08 16.84
C SER A 77 -8.74 -2.99 16.33
N PRO A 78 -7.60 -2.44 15.85
CA PRO A 78 -6.54 -3.24 15.27
C PRO A 78 -5.82 -4.07 16.34
N LYS A 79 -5.94 -5.39 16.26
CA LYS A 79 -5.05 -6.34 16.96
C LYS A 79 -3.62 -6.21 16.39
N PRO A 80 -2.57 -6.40 17.21
CA PRO A 80 -1.19 -6.36 16.75
C PRO A 80 -0.95 -7.51 15.76
N THR A 81 -0.50 -7.19 14.55
CA THR A 81 -0.14 -8.15 13.50
C THR A 81 1.22 -8.77 13.78
N GLY A 82 1.28 -9.63 14.80
CA GLY A 82 2.31 -10.64 14.96
C GLY A 82 1.75 -11.97 14.50
N SER A 83 1.72 -12.22 13.20
CA SER A 83 1.44 -13.55 12.65
C SER A 83 2.18 -13.66 11.33
N ALA A 84 3.32 -14.37 11.38
CA ALA A 84 3.93 -14.97 10.20
C ALA A 84 2.90 -15.88 9.54
N ARG A 85 2.15 -15.33 8.58
CA ARG A 85 1.29 -16.13 7.71
C ARG A 85 2.23 -16.95 6.86
N LYS A 86 2.26 -18.26 7.08
CA LYS A 86 2.90 -19.24 6.18
C LYS A 86 2.22 -19.07 4.81
N ALA A 87 2.82 -18.26 3.94
CA ALA A 87 2.37 -18.11 2.57
C ALA A 87 2.88 -19.31 1.78
N SER A 88 2.13 -20.42 1.79
CA SER A 88 2.31 -21.42 0.73
C SER A 88 1.73 -20.80 -0.54
N GLN A 89 2.61 -20.32 -1.43
CA GLN A 89 2.19 -19.94 -2.78
C GLN A 89 1.83 -21.21 -3.54
N GLU A 90 0.54 -21.42 -3.81
CA GLU A 90 0.09 -22.48 -4.71
C GLU A 90 0.51 -22.13 -6.15
N VAL A 91 1.09 -23.10 -6.85
CA VAL A 91 1.48 -22.93 -8.25
C VAL A 91 0.23 -22.94 -9.12
N SER A 92 -0.02 -21.88 -9.88
CA SER A 92 -1.16 -21.83 -10.79
C SER A 92 -1.03 -22.88 -11.91
N PRO A 93 -2.15 -23.41 -12.44
CA PRO A 93 -2.10 -24.34 -13.59
C PRO A 93 -1.36 -23.76 -14.80
N GLU A 94 -1.49 -22.45 -15.05
CA GLU A 94 -0.77 -21.74 -16.10
C GLU A 94 0.74 -21.75 -15.86
N ALA A 95 1.19 -21.45 -14.64
CA ALA A 95 2.61 -21.51 -14.28
C ALA A 95 3.18 -22.94 -14.33
N ALA A 96 2.37 -23.94 -14.00
CA ALA A 96 2.77 -25.35 -14.11
C ALA A 96 2.96 -25.77 -15.58
N ALA A 97 2.06 -25.34 -16.48
CA ALA A 97 2.12 -25.64 -17.91
C ALA A 97 3.36 -25.07 -18.61
N LEU A 98 3.95 -23.98 -18.09
CA LEU A 98 5.15 -23.38 -18.66
C LEU A 98 6.44 -24.18 -18.39
N ARG A 99 6.47 -25.03 -17.36
CA ARG A 99 7.70 -25.74 -16.95
C ARG A 99 8.19 -26.68 -18.05
N GLY A 100 9.44 -26.52 -18.47
CA GLY A 100 10.07 -27.36 -19.51
C GLY A 100 9.66 -27.01 -20.94
N THR A 101 8.89 -25.95 -21.15
CA THR A 101 8.49 -25.47 -22.48
C THR A 101 9.44 -24.40 -23.00
N THR A 102 9.41 -24.15 -24.32
CA THR A 102 10.08 -23.01 -24.96
C THR A 102 9.05 -22.27 -25.78
N GLU A 103 8.98 -20.95 -25.60
CA GLU A 103 8.10 -20.08 -26.37
C GLU A 103 8.88 -19.00 -27.11
N LYS A 104 8.30 -18.51 -28.20
CA LYS A 104 8.90 -17.41 -28.97
C LYS A 104 8.62 -16.10 -28.24
N MET A 105 9.68 -15.33 -27.97
CA MET A 105 9.52 -13.97 -27.43
C MET A 105 8.62 -13.12 -28.32
N SER A 106 7.68 -12.39 -27.70
CA SER A 106 6.89 -11.37 -28.39
C SER A 106 7.79 -10.28 -28.96
N ARG A 107 7.32 -9.59 -30.01
CA ARG A 107 8.07 -8.48 -30.63
C ARG A 107 8.42 -7.40 -29.62
N LEU A 108 7.47 -7.03 -28.75
CA LEU A 108 7.69 -6.05 -27.68
C LEU A 108 8.77 -6.51 -26.71
N ARG A 109 8.74 -7.78 -26.28
CA ARG A 109 9.74 -8.33 -25.35
C ARG A 109 11.15 -8.32 -25.94
N LYS A 110 11.30 -8.60 -27.25
CA LYS A 110 12.59 -8.51 -27.96
C LYS A 110 13.13 -7.08 -27.98
N VAL A 111 12.28 -6.09 -28.26
CA VAL A 111 12.68 -4.67 -28.26
C VAL A 111 13.13 -4.24 -26.88
N ILE A 112 12.35 -4.56 -25.84
CA ILE A 112 12.70 -4.24 -24.44
C ILE A 112 14.06 -4.87 -24.08
N ALA A 113 14.24 -6.17 -24.37
CA ALA A 113 15.49 -6.86 -24.06
C ALA A 113 16.71 -6.19 -24.71
N SER A 114 16.61 -5.83 -25.99
CA SER A 114 17.69 -5.13 -26.71
C SER A 114 17.98 -3.76 -26.09
N ARG A 115 16.93 -2.95 -25.82
CA ARG A 115 17.06 -1.60 -25.27
C ARG A 115 17.67 -1.57 -23.87
N MET A 116 17.30 -2.50 -23.01
CA MET A 116 17.84 -2.56 -21.64
C MET A 116 19.32 -2.93 -21.62
N VAL A 117 19.74 -3.85 -22.48
CA VAL A 117 21.17 -4.20 -22.62
C VAL A 117 21.96 -3.05 -23.25
N GLU A 118 21.42 -2.43 -24.31
CA GLU A 118 22.01 -1.26 -24.95
C GLU A 118 22.24 -0.12 -23.94
N SER A 119 21.25 0.17 -23.08
CA SER A 119 21.38 1.21 -22.06
C SER A 119 22.55 0.96 -21.09
N LEU A 120 22.72 -0.27 -20.62
CA LEU A 120 23.83 -0.64 -19.72
C LEU A 120 25.19 -0.65 -20.41
N GLN A 121 25.24 -0.95 -21.71
CA GLN A 121 26.48 -0.93 -22.49
C GLN A 121 26.92 0.51 -22.82
N VAL A 122 25.95 1.39 -23.04
CA VAL A 122 26.19 2.81 -23.36
C VAL A 122 26.53 3.61 -22.09
N SER A 123 25.78 3.42 -21.01
CA SER A 123 25.88 4.24 -19.80
C SER A 123 26.98 3.74 -18.85
N ALA A 124 27.75 4.65 -18.25
CA ALA A 124 28.56 4.32 -17.08
C ALA A 124 27.68 4.39 -15.81
N GLN A 125 26.71 3.47 -15.70
CA GLN A 125 25.64 3.58 -14.71
C GLN A 125 26.13 3.29 -13.28
N LEU A 126 25.76 4.18 -12.33
CA LEU A 126 25.79 3.88 -10.89
C LEU A 126 24.42 4.16 -10.27
N THR A 127 24.22 3.72 -9.02
CA THR A 127 23.00 3.99 -8.25
C THR A 127 23.33 4.55 -6.88
N ALA A 128 22.74 5.70 -6.54
CA ALA A 128 22.72 6.24 -5.18
C ALA A 128 21.36 5.94 -4.55
N THR A 129 21.30 5.65 -3.25
CA THR A 129 20.05 5.37 -2.53
C THR A 129 19.99 6.14 -1.21
N VAL A 130 18.83 6.69 -0.89
CA VAL A 130 18.54 7.34 0.40
C VAL A 130 17.26 6.80 1.00
N GLU A 131 17.14 6.88 2.32
CA GLU A 131 15.86 6.73 3.03
C GLU A 131 15.18 8.10 3.15
N VAL A 132 13.85 8.13 3.03
CA VAL A 132 13.03 9.33 3.10
C VAL A 132 11.88 9.10 4.08
N ASP A 133 11.71 10.00 5.03
CA ASP A 133 10.56 10.06 5.93
C ASP A 133 9.36 10.73 5.24
N MET A 134 8.43 9.91 4.75
CA MET A 134 7.21 10.35 4.09
C MET A 134 6.07 10.61 5.09
N THR A 135 6.34 10.70 6.40
CA THR A 135 5.31 10.87 7.43
C THR A 135 4.53 12.18 7.25
N ALA A 136 5.20 13.27 6.89
CA ALA A 136 4.54 14.56 6.66
C ALA A 136 3.53 14.48 5.49
N ILE A 137 3.97 13.97 4.34
CA ILE A 137 3.10 13.73 3.17
C ILE A 137 1.98 12.72 3.51
N SER A 138 2.28 11.69 4.29
CA SER A 138 1.27 10.71 4.72
C SER A 138 0.16 11.34 5.57
N ARG A 139 0.49 12.33 6.42
CA ARG A 139 -0.50 13.10 7.18
C ARG A 139 -1.35 13.97 6.26
N ILE A 140 -0.74 14.71 5.34
CA ILE A 140 -1.46 15.53 4.34
C ILE A 140 -2.42 14.64 3.55
N ARG A 141 -1.91 13.56 2.97
CA ARG A 141 -2.72 12.63 2.19
C ARG A 141 -3.86 12.04 3.01
N LYS A 142 -3.64 11.70 4.27
CA LYS A 142 -4.71 11.18 5.14
C LYS A 142 -5.83 12.20 5.35
N ALA A 143 -5.48 13.48 5.51
CA ALA A 143 -6.45 14.57 5.67
C ALA A 143 -7.17 14.89 4.34
N GLU A 144 -6.43 15.02 3.25
CA GLU A 144 -6.95 15.62 2.00
C GLU A 144 -7.51 14.62 0.98
N LYS A 145 -7.10 13.34 1.02
CA LYS A 145 -7.41 12.39 -0.09
C LYS A 145 -8.89 12.28 -0.45
N ALA A 146 -9.80 12.42 0.52
CA ALA A 146 -11.23 12.31 0.29
C ALA A 146 -11.79 13.56 -0.39
N ALA A 147 -11.47 14.73 0.16
CA ALA A 147 -11.87 16.02 -0.42
C ALA A 147 -11.24 16.24 -1.81
N PHE A 148 -9.96 15.90 -1.95
CA PHE A 148 -9.25 15.94 -3.22
C PHE A 148 -9.94 15.04 -4.27
N LYS A 149 -10.26 13.79 -3.93
CA LYS A 149 -10.96 12.90 -4.88
C LYS A 149 -12.36 13.43 -5.24
N ALA A 150 -13.07 14.04 -4.30
CA ALA A 150 -14.38 14.63 -4.57
C ALA A 150 -14.29 15.85 -5.50
N ARG A 151 -13.23 16.68 -5.36
CA ARG A 151 -13.00 17.88 -6.18
C ARG A 151 -12.42 17.55 -7.55
N GLU A 152 -11.39 16.72 -7.59
CA GLU A 152 -10.57 16.45 -8.78
C GLU A 152 -11.01 15.20 -9.54
N GLY A 153 -11.82 14.31 -8.95
CA GLY A 153 -12.21 13.04 -9.57
C GLY A 153 -11.08 11.98 -9.63
N VAL A 154 -9.83 12.36 -9.36
CA VAL A 154 -8.67 11.47 -9.29
C VAL A 154 -8.16 11.29 -7.86
N GLY A 155 -7.49 10.16 -7.61
CA GLY A 155 -6.98 9.83 -6.28
C GLY A 155 -5.67 10.55 -5.96
N LEU A 156 -5.57 11.11 -4.75
CA LEU A 156 -4.31 11.65 -4.23
C LEU A 156 -3.37 10.49 -3.81
N SER A 157 -2.43 10.10 -4.66
CA SER A 157 -1.39 9.13 -4.34
C SER A 157 -0.10 9.83 -3.88
N TYR A 158 0.93 9.07 -3.50
CA TYR A 158 2.25 9.64 -3.16
C TYR A 158 3.03 10.11 -4.39
N LEU A 159 2.74 9.54 -5.57
CA LEU A 159 3.53 9.77 -6.78
C LEU A 159 3.50 11.23 -7.25
N PRO A 160 2.36 11.96 -7.25
CA PRO A 160 2.34 13.40 -7.58
C PRO A 160 3.29 14.24 -6.71
N PHE A 161 3.40 13.96 -5.41
CA PHE A 161 4.33 14.67 -4.51
C PHE A 161 5.78 14.40 -4.89
N ILE A 162 6.10 13.13 -5.18
CA ILE A 162 7.44 12.72 -5.62
C ILE A 162 7.77 13.35 -6.96
N THR A 163 6.87 13.30 -7.93
CA THR A 163 7.05 13.92 -9.25
C THR A 163 7.23 15.43 -9.13
N LYS A 164 6.47 16.11 -8.27
CA LYS A 164 6.63 17.55 -8.01
C LYS A 164 8.03 17.88 -7.47
N ALA A 165 8.48 17.17 -6.43
CA ALA A 165 9.82 17.35 -5.86
C ALA A 165 10.94 17.06 -6.88
N VAL A 166 10.76 16.03 -7.72
CA VAL A 166 11.70 15.71 -8.82
C VAL A 166 11.75 16.86 -9.83
N VAL A 167 10.61 17.34 -10.30
CA VAL A 167 10.53 18.43 -11.28
C VAL A 167 11.20 19.70 -10.76
N GLU A 168 10.94 20.08 -9.50
CA GLU A 168 11.61 21.22 -8.85
C GLU A 168 13.13 21.01 -8.78
N ALA A 169 13.58 19.79 -8.44
CA ALA A 169 14.99 19.45 -8.38
C ALA A 169 15.66 19.46 -9.77
N LEU A 170 14.95 19.03 -10.83
CA LEU A 170 15.43 19.07 -12.22
C LEU A 170 15.65 20.50 -12.69
N LYS A 171 14.72 21.42 -12.40
CA LYS A 171 14.87 22.86 -12.70
C LYS A 171 16.10 23.45 -12.04
N ALA A 172 16.39 23.05 -10.79
CA ALA A 172 17.58 23.49 -10.08
C ALA A 172 18.88 22.79 -10.56
N ASN A 173 18.78 21.63 -11.22
CA ASN A 173 19.91 20.81 -11.63
C ASN A 173 19.74 20.31 -13.08
N PRO A 174 19.87 21.20 -14.08
CA PRO A 174 19.50 20.89 -15.47
C PRO A 174 20.31 19.75 -16.10
N LYS A 175 21.48 19.39 -15.54
CA LYS A 175 22.26 18.21 -15.99
C LYS A 175 21.47 16.90 -15.91
N PHE A 176 20.54 16.76 -14.95
CA PHE A 176 19.68 15.58 -14.86
C PHE A 176 18.54 15.59 -15.89
N ASN A 177 18.27 16.75 -16.50
CA ASN A 177 17.30 16.94 -17.56
C ASN A 177 17.99 17.05 -18.93
N ALA A 178 19.06 16.28 -19.16
CA ALA A 178 19.90 16.38 -20.35
C ALA A 178 20.15 15.00 -20.99
N ASN A 179 20.65 15.00 -22.22
CA ASN A 179 21.26 13.86 -22.87
C ASN A 179 22.75 14.13 -23.14
N ILE A 180 23.53 13.07 -23.34
CA ILE A 180 24.94 13.15 -23.69
C ILE A 180 25.19 12.34 -24.96
N ASP A 181 25.87 12.97 -25.93
CA ASP A 181 26.39 12.31 -27.12
C ASP A 181 27.93 12.37 -27.06
N THR A 182 28.53 11.24 -26.70
CA THR A 182 29.99 11.14 -26.56
C THR A 182 30.71 11.09 -27.91
N GLU A 183 30.03 10.66 -28.98
CA GLU A 183 30.62 10.63 -30.32
C GLU A 183 30.70 12.04 -30.91
N ALA A 184 29.62 12.82 -30.77
CA ALA A 184 29.60 14.22 -31.15
C ALA A 184 30.30 15.14 -30.14
N GLY A 185 30.56 14.67 -28.92
CA GLY A 185 31.14 15.46 -27.83
C GLY A 185 30.19 16.55 -27.30
N THR A 186 28.88 16.29 -27.30
CA THR A 186 27.85 17.29 -26.95
C THR A 186 26.96 16.85 -25.79
N ILE A 187 26.40 17.84 -25.09
CA ILE A 187 25.38 17.66 -24.06
C ILE A 187 24.19 18.51 -24.48
N THR A 188 23.00 17.92 -24.60
CA THR A 188 21.76 18.65 -24.91
C THR A 188 20.89 18.71 -23.67
N TYR A 189 20.56 19.92 -23.23
CA TYR A 189 19.64 20.16 -22.13
C TYR A 189 18.20 20.22 -22.65
N GLY A 190 17.27 19.57 -21.96
CA GLY A 190 15.85 19.60 -22.28
C GLY A 190 15.25 20.99 -22.06
N ALA A 191 14.38 21.42 -22.97
CA ALA A 191 13.70 22.71 -22.89
C ALA A 191 12.60 22.75 -21.79
N SER A 192 12.13 21.58 -21.35
CA SER A 192 11.16 21.41 -20.27
C SER A 192 11.39 20.06 -19.57
N GLU A 193 10.83 19.90 -18.36
CA GLU A 193 10.84 18.62 -17.65
C GLU A 193 9.71 17.73 -18.18
N ASN A 194 10.08 16.69 -18.93
CA ASN A 194 9.16 15.69 -19.46
C ASN A 194 9.37 14.38 -18.70
N ILE A 195 8.42 14.01 -17.84
CA ILE A 195 8.62 12.91 -16.90
C ILE A 195 8.01 11.62 -17.44
N GLY A 196 8.86 10.65 -17.73
CA GLY A 196 8.45 9.27 -17.96
C GLY A 196 7.97 8.62 -16.67
N ILE A 197 6.80 7.98 -16.69
CA ILE A 197 6.27 7.21 -15.55
C ILE A 197 6.20 5.74 -15.97
N ALA A 198 6.98 4.88 -15.32
CA ALA A 198 6.93 3.46 -15.60
C ALA A 198 5.60 2.84 -15.12
N VAL A 199 4.89 2.19 -16.05
CA VAL A 199 3.61 1.53 -15.81
C VAL A 199 3.74 0.06 -16.15
N ASP A 200 3.51 -0.79 -15.16
CA ASP A 200 3.39 -2.23 -15.38
C ASP A 200 2.05 -2.57 -16.05
N THR A 201 2.12 -3.40 -17.09
CA THR A 201 0.97 -3.86 -17.87
C THR A 201 1.09 -5.35 -18.13
N PRO A 202 -0.02 -6.05 -18.44
CA PRO A 202 0.02 -7.48 -18.80
C PRO A 202 0.95 -7.81 -19.99
N ARG A 203 1.27 -6.82 -20.84
CA ARG A 203 2.13 -6.99 -22.02
C ARG A 203 3.61 -6.71 -21.72
N GLY A 204 3.90 -6.17 -20.54
CA GLY A 204 5.21 -5.68 -20.12
C GLY A 204 5.17 -4.21 -19.71
N LEU A 205 6.29 -3.76 -19.17
CA LEU A 205 6.46 -2.39 -18.69
C LEU A 205 6.55 -1.41 -19.87
N LEU A 206 5.81 -0.31 -19.77
CA LEU A 206 5.83 0.82 -20.69
C LEU A 206 6.07 2.10 -19.90
N VAL A 207 6.61 3.13 -20.56
CA VAL A 207 6.95 4.41 -19.93
C VAL A 207 6.26 5.55 -20.68
N PRO A 208 4.95 5.80 -20.44
CA PRO A 208 4.31 7.02 -20.88
C PRO A 208 4.97 8.27 -20.30
N VAL A 209 4.96 9.36 -21.06
CA VAL A 209 5.63 10.62 -20.72
C VAL A 209 4.60 11.72 -20.44
N ILE A 210 4.70 12.33 -19.27
CA ILE A 210 4.00 13.57 -18.92
C ILE A 210 4.82 14.73 -19.48
N LYS A 211 4.29 15.39 -20.51
CA LYS A 211 4.94 16.54 -21.14
C LYS A 211 4.78 17.79 -20.29
N ASN A 212 5.84 18.61 -20.24
CA ASN A 212 5.87 19.87 -19.48
C ASN A 212 5.41 19.70 -18.03
N ALA A 213 5.81 18.59 -17.39
CA ALA A 213 5.52 18.33 -15.99
C ALA A 213 6.06 19.44 -15.07
N GLY A 214 7.09 20.15 -15.54
CA GLY A 214 7.59 21.44 -15.08
C GLY A 214 6.53 22.41 -14.55
N ASP A 215 5.43 22.52 -15.29
CA ASP A 215 4.46 23.60 -15.11
C ASP A 215 3.21 23.15 -14.32
N LEU A 216 3.18 21.88 -13.91
CA LEU A 216 2.03 21.29 -13.25
C LEU A 216 2.15 21.40 -11.72
N ASN A 217 1.01 21.67 -11.09
CA ASN A 217 0.82 21.50 -9.65
C ASN A 217 0.47 20.05 -9.30
N ILE A 218 0.29 19.74 -8.02
CA ILE A 218 -0.06 18.39 -7.55
C ILE A 218 -1.35 17.86 -8.20
N ALA A 219 -2.37 18.71 -8.37
CA ALA A 219 -3.61 18.32 -9.04
C ALA A 219 -3.36 17.93 -10.51
N GLY A 220 -2.69 18.78 -11.28
CA GLY A 220 -2.34 18.52 -12.68
C GLY A 220 -1.50 17.25 -12.84
N LEU A 221 -0.51 17.05 -11.97
CA LEU A 221 0.30 15.83 -11.96
C LEU A 221 -0.56 14.60 -11.63
N ALA A 222 -1.46 14.67 -10.65
CA ALA A 222 -2.34 13.56 -10.29
C ALA A 222 -3.27 13.15 -11.45
N HIS A 223 -3.82 14.13 -12.17
CA HIS A 223 -4.63 13.90 -13.37
C HIS A 223 -3.82 13.21 -14.47
N GLN A 224 -2.66 13.78 -14.83
CA GLN A 224 -1.81 13.24 -15.90
C GLN A 224 -1.31 11.83 -15.59
N ILE A 225 -0.83 11.60 -14.35
CA ILE A 225 -0.40 10.27 -13.89
C ILE A 225 -1.56 9.27 -13.96
N GLY A 226 -2.73 9.65 -13.45
CA GLY A 226 -3.91 8.78 -13.42
C GLY A 226 -4.39 8.39 -14.82
N ASP A 227 -4.53 9.36 -15.72
CA ASP A 227 -4.96 9.16 -17.09
C ASP A 227 -3.97 8.31 -17.88
N LEU A 228 -2.69 8.70 -17.92
CA LEU A 228 -1.66 7.95 -18.67
C LEU A 228 -1.49 6.53 -18.14
N ALA A 229 -1.54 6.32 -16.82
CA ALA A 229 -1.46 4.97 -16.25
C ALA A 229 -2.67 4.11 -16.65
N ALA A 230 -3.89 4.67 -16.63
CA ALA A 230 -5.09 3.95 -17.04
C ALA A 230 -5.03 3.60 -18.54
N ARG A 231 -4.75 4.58 -19.40
CA ARG A 231 -4.63 4.37 -20.85
C ARG A 231 -3.50 3.42 -21.22
N THR A 232 -2.38 3.45 -20.50
CA THR A 232 -1.26 2.54 -20.77
C THR A 232 -1.63 1.09 -20.45
N ARG A 233 -2.32 0.84 -19.32
CA ARG A 233 -2.83 -0.51 -18.97
C ARG A 233 -3.90 -1.00 -19.95
N ASP A 234 -4.75 -0.09 -20.42
CA ASP A 234 -5.79 -0.35 -21.43
C ASP A 234 -5.25 -0.44 -22.87
N ASN A 235 -3.93 -0.26 -23.08
CA ASN A 235 -3.31 -0.23 -24.40
C ASN A 235 -3.88 0.86 -25.34
N LYS A 236 -4.15 2.05 -24.78
CA LYS A 236 -4.67 3.25 -25.45
C LYS A 236 -3.66 4.41 -25.47
N VAL A 237 -2.43 4.19 -25.01
CA VAL A 237 -1.34 5.16 -25.13
C VAL A 237 -0.84 5.23 -26.58
N THR A 238 -0.54 6.44 -27.05
CA THR A 238 -0.06 6.70 -28.40
C THR A 238 1.47 6.67 -28.49
N PRO A 239 2.07 6.50 -29.67
CA PRO A 239 3.53 6.52 -29.82
C PRO A 239 4.20 7.83 -29.37
N ASP A 240 3.55 8.98 -29.56
CA ASP A 240 4.06 10.30 -29.14
C ASP A 240 4.20 10.40 -27.61
N GLU A 241 3.25 9.78 -26.90
CA GLU A 241 3.25 9.70 -25.43
C GLU A 241 4.28 8.73 -24.88
N LEU A 242 4.95 7.93 -25.73
CA LEU A 242 6.03 7.01 -25.34
C LEU A 242 7.42 7.56 -25.68
N ALA A 243 7.50 8.79 -26.20
CA ALA A 243 8.73 9.41 -26.68
C ALA A 243 9.00 10.75 -25.97
N GLY A 244 10.24 11.23 -26.07
CA GLY A 244 10.65 12.55 -25.59
C GLY A 244 10.49 12.76 -24.08
N GLY A 245 10.70 11.70 -23.29
CA GLY A 245 11.01 11.83 -21.87
C GLY A 245 12.41 12.40 -21.69
N THR A 246 12.61 13.14 -20.61
CA THR A 246 13.91 13.70 -20.22
C THR A 246 14.38 13.16 -18.87
N PHE A 247 13.48 12.56 -18.09
CA PHE A 247 13.75 11.88 -16.84
C PHE A 247 12.65 10.86 -16.55
N THR A 248 12.99 9.70 -15.99
CA THR A 248 12.02 8.65 -15.66
C THR A 248 11.84 8.47 -14.15
N ILE A 249 10.61 8.23 -13.70
CA ILE A 249 10.28 7.72 -12.37
C ILE A 249 9.67 6.32 -12.50
N THR A 250 10.15 5.38 -11.69
CA THR A 250 9.64 4.01 -11.61
C THR A 250 9.27 3.62 -10.18
N ASN A 251 8.18 2.87 -10.00
CA ASN A 251 7.65 2.50 -8.69
C ASN A 251 7.46 0.98 -8.54
N TYR A 252 8.51 0.31 -8.09
CA TYR A 252 8.47 -1.09 -7.68
C TYR A 252 7.92 -1.26 -6.25
N GLY A 253 7.85 -0.18 -5.46
CA GLY A 253 7.28 -0.18 -4.11
C GLY A 253 5.82 -0.60 -4.04
N SER A 254 5.06 -0.40 -5.12
CA SER A 254 3.68 -0.89 -5.25
C SER A 254 3.56 -2.42 -5.17
N ALA A 255 4.62 -3.15 -5.53
CA ALA A 255 4.73 -4.60 -5.41
C ALA A 255 5.43 -5.06 -4.10
N GLY A 256 5.82 -4.12 -3.23
CA GLY A 256 6.46 -4.41 -1.94
C GLY A 256 7.99 -4.44 -1.95
N ALA A 257 8.65 -4.18 -3.08
CA ALA A 257 10.10 -4.09 -3.14
C ALA A 257 10.60 -2.85 -2.38
N LEU A 258 11.61 -3.01 -1.52
CA LEU A 258 12.13 -1.91 -0.70
C LEU A 258 12.98 -0.94 -1.53
N PHE A 259 13.89 -1.46 -2.34
CA PHE A 259 14.76 -0.70 -3.24
C PHE A 259 15.17 -1.60 -4.40
N ASP A 260 15.57 -0.98 -5.50
CA ASP A 260 16.09 -1.64 -6.71
C ASP A 260 17.06 -0.66 -7.40
N THR A 261 17.87 -1.16 -8.34
CA THR A 261 18.77 -0.36 -9.18
C THR A 261 18.19 -0.22 -10.58
N PRO A 262 17.30 0.77 -10.83
CA PRO A 262 16.66 0.91 -12.13
C PRO A 262 17.66 1.14 -13.26
N ILE A 263 17.37 0.60 -14.45
CA ILE A 263 18.18 0.85 -15.65
C ILE A 263 17.70 2.15 -16.28
N VAL A 264 18.64 3.06 -16.57
CA VAL A 264 18.36 4.35 -17.23
C VAL A 264 17.66 4.12 -18.58
N ASN A 265 16.65 4.93 -18.90
CA ASN A 265 15.95 4.84 -20.18
C ASN A 265 16.61 5.76 -21.21
N GLN A 266 17.55 5.24 -22.00
CA GLN A 266 18.24 6.03 -23.03
C GLN A 266 17.25 6.72 -24.00
N PRO A 267 17.50 7.99 -24.39
CA PRO A 267 18.73 8.77 -24.21
C PRO A 267 18.78 9.62 -22.93
N GLU A 268 17.90 9.37 -21.95
CA GLU A 268 17.96 10.03 -20.64
C GLU A 268 19.26 9.65 -19.91
N VAL A 269 19.65 10.47 -18.92
CA VAL A 269 20.88 10.25 -18.12
C VAL A 269 20.59 9.83 -16.68
N ALA A 270 19.33 9.77 -16.27
CA ALA A 270 18.95 9.39 -14.92
C ALA A 270 17.50 8.85 -14.82
N ILE A 271 17.28 7.99 -13.83
CA ILE A 271 15.99 7.42 -13.47
C ILE A 271 15.87 7.32 -11.95
N LEU A 272 14.72 7.70 -11.40
CA LEU A 272 14.41 7.59 -9.96
C LEU A 272 13.48 6.40 -9.70
N GLY A 273 13.97 5.44 -8.92
CA GLY A 273 13.19 4.35 -8.35
C GLY A 273 12.57 4.73 -7.00
N THR A 274 11.30 4.39 -6.81
CA THR A 274 10.56 4.58 -5.55
C THR A 274 10.22 3.22 -4.94
N GLY A 275 10.65 3.04 -3.68
CA GLY A 275 10.46 1.84 -2.90
C GLY A 275 9.13 1.75 -2.16
N ALA A 276 8.92 0.62 -1.49
CA ALA A 276 7.73 0.41 -0.69
C ALA A 276 7.70 1.37 0.50
N LEU A 277 6.53 1.96 0.75
CA LEU A 277 6.28 2.76 1.94
C LEU A 277 5.97 1.84 3.12
N VAL A 278 6.86 1.82 4.11
CA VAL A 278 6.77 0.90 5.26
C VAL A 278 6.92 1.65 6.57
N LYS A 279 6.15 1.24 7.58
CA LYS A 279 6.31 1.79 8.93
C LYS A 279 7.58 1.26 9.57
N ARG A 280 8.43 2.14 10.08
CA ARG A 280 9.69 1.77 10.76
C ARG A 280 9.87 2.55 12.06
N PRO A 281 10.40 1.91 13.12
CA PRO A 281 10.95 2.65 14.26
C PRO A 281 12.25 3.33 13.81
N VAL A 282 12.33 4.65 13.97
CA VAL A 282 13.52 5.44 13.65
C VAL A 282 13.81 6.39 14.81
N VAL A 283 15.09 6.71 15.00
CA VAL A 283 15.50 7.76 15.94
C VAL A 283 15.19 9.11 15.31
N VAL A 284 14.52 9.98 16.06
CA VAL A 284 14.25 11.36 15.69
C VAL A 284 14.74 12.27 16.81
N THR A 285 15.47 13.30 16.42
CA THR A 285 15.96 14.34 17.32
C THR A 285 14.93 15.46 17.39
N ASN A 286 14.53 15.87 18.60
CA ASN A 286 13.60 16.98 18.78
C ASN A 286 14.32 18.34 18.67
N GLU A 287 13.55 19.44 18.77
CA GLU A 287 14.08 20.81 18.69
C GLU A 287 15.08 21.16 19.81
N PHE A 288 15.09 20.39 20.91
CA PHE A 288 16.02 20.53 22.03
C PHE A 288 17.27 19.65 21.89
N GLY A 289 17.39 18.88 20.80
CA GLY A 289 18.54 17.99 20.57
C GLY A 289 18.43 16.62 21.23
N GLU A 290 17.25 16.24 21.74
CA GLU A 290 17.04 14.96 22.41
C GLU A 290 16.53 13.89 21.44
N ASP A 291 17.10 12.70 21.53
CA ASP A 291 16.74 11.56 20.70
C ASP A 291 15.56 10.78 21.26
N THR A 292 14.58 10.51 20.41
CA THR A 292 13.43 9.64 20.73
C THR A 292 13.20 8.64 19.61
N ILE A 293 12.62 7.48 19.91
CA ILE A 293 12.20 6.51 18.87
C ILE A 293 10.76 6.82 18.47
N ALA A 294 10.54 7.05 17.17
CA ALA A 294 9.22 7.28 16.61
C ALA A 294 8.93 6.29 15.46
N ILE A 295 7.65 5.95 15.27
CA ILE A 295 7.21 5.18 14.10
C ILE A 295 6.99 6.16 12.94
N ARG A 296 7.72 5.96 11.84
CA ARG A 296 7.65 6.80 10.64
C ARG A 296 7.27 5.99 9.41
N ASP A 297 6.62 6.65 8.46
CA ASP A 297 6.30 6.09 7.14
C ASP A 297 7.54 6.30 6.24
N MET A 298 8.40 5.28 6.15
CA MET A 298 9.70 5.36 5.47
C MET A 298 9.66 4.75 4.07
N MET A 299 10.38 5.37 3.14
CA MET A 299 10.54 4.92 1.75
C MET A 299 12.02 5.00 1.34
N TYR A 300 12.50 4.11 0.48
CA TYR A 300 13.76 4.32 -0.23
C TYR A 300 13.53 5.01 -1.56
N LEU A 301 14.44 5.93 -1.89
CA LEU A 301 14.59 6.48 -3.23
C LEU A 301 15.94 6.04 -3.79
N SER A 302 15.94 5.42 -4.97
CA SER A 302 17.16 4.96 -5.65
C SER A 302 17.31 5.68 -6.98
N LEU A 303 18.33 6.53 -7.09
CA LEU A 303 18.66 7.27 -8.31
C LEU A 303 19.76 6.53 -9.07
N SER A 304 19.43 5.96 -10.23
CA SER A 304 20.43 5.46 -11.17
C SER A 304 20.73 6.54 -12.19
N TYR A 305 22.01 6.74 -12.50
CA TYR A 305 22.47 7.84 -13.34
C TYR A 305 23.70 7.45 -14.15
N ASP A 306 23.88 8.12 -15.28
CA ASP A 306 25.03 7.96 -16.17
C ASP A 306 26.21 8.81 -15.69
N HIS A 307 27.26 8.15 -15.18
CA HIS A 307 28.44 8.80 -14.62
C HIS A 307 29.35 9.42 -15.69
N ARG A 308 29.04 9.26 -16.99
CA ARG A 308 29.68 10.04 -18.04
C ARG A 308 29.32 11.53 -17.96
N LEU A 309 28.13 11.87 -17.43
CA LEU A 309 27.65 13.25 -17.28
C LEU A 309 27.51 13.69 -15.81
N ILE A 310 27.10 12.77 -14.94
CA ILE A 310 26.73 13.09 -13.54
C ILE A 310 27.74 12.47 -12.57
N ASP A 311 28.48 13.31 -11.86
CA ASP A 311 29.38 12.86 -10.80
C ASP A 311 28.62 12.45 -9.52
N GLY A 312 29.18 11.51 -8.76
CA GLY A 312 28.55 11.00 -7.53
C GLY A 312 28.16 12.07 -6.50
N ALA A 313 28.97 13.12 -6.32
CA ALA A 313 28.62 14.21 -5.40
C ALA A 313 27.42 15.04 -5.90
N VAL A 314 27.26 15.18 -7.22
CA VAL A 314 26.11 15.88 -7.83
C VAL A 314 24.86 15.02 -7.69
N ALA A 315 24.95 13.71 -7.94
CA ALA A 315 23.87 12.74 -7.69
C ALA A 315 23.41 12.73 -6.22
N ALA A 316 24.37 12.69 -5.28
CA ALA A 316 24.05 12.68 -3.85
C ALA A 316 23.32 13.96 -3.42
N ARG A 317 23.76 15.14 -3.88
CA ARG A 317 23.08 16.42 -3.59
C ARG A 317 21.70 16.51 -4.21
N PHE A 318 21.55 16.08 -5.46
CA PHE A 318 20.25 16.04 -6.15
C PHE A 318 19.25 15.17 -5.39
N LEU A 319 19.64 13.94 -5.07
CA LEU A 319 18.80 12.99 -4.34
C LEU A 319 18.49 13.46 -2.91
N SER A 320 19.46 14.07 -2.22
CA SER A 320 19.25 14.65 -0.89
C SER A 320 18.34 15.87 -0.91
N GLY A 321 18.36 16.67 -1.99
CA GLY A 321 17.43 17.78 -2.19
C GLY A 321 16.00 17.29 -2.36
N ILE A 322 15.78 16.24 -3.15
CA ILE A 322 14.46 15.59 -3.27
C ILE A 322 13.99 15.06 -1.91
N LYS A 323 14.88 14.37 -1.17
CA LYS A 323 14.58 13.90 0.20
C LYS A 323 14.13 15.06 1.09
N ALA A 324 14.91 16.14 1.17
CA ALA A 324 14.59 17.28 2.01
C ALA A 324 13.24 17.90 1.65
N ARG A 325 12.97 18.08 0.35
CA ARG A 325 11.70 18.62 -0.15
C ARG A 325 10.49 17.78 0.24
N LEU A 326 10.63 16.45 0.20
CA LEU A 326 9.57 15.52 0.60
C LEU A 326 9.36 15.47 2.12
N GLU A 327 10.45 15.53 2.89
CA GLU A 327 10.42 15.48 4.36
C GLU A 327 9.89 16.75 4.99
N GLU A 328 10.17 17.91 4.39
CA GLU A 328 9.56 19.20 4.75
C GLU A 328 8.03 19.11 4.70
N GLY A 329 7.50 18.41 3.69
CA GLY A 329 6.07 18.17 3.56
C GLY A 329 5.24 19.45 3.33
N ASP A 330 5.85 20.59 3.00
CA ASP A 330 5.10 21.79 2.65
C ASP A 330 4.59 21.71 1.21
N PHE A 331 3.32 21.29 1.07
CA PHE A 331 2.59 21.27 -0.19
C PHE A 331 1.26 22.03 -0.05
N ALA A 332 1.13 22.90 0.96
CA ALA A 332 -0.15 23.54 1.29
C ALA A 332 -0.66 24.46 0.15
N GLY A 333 0.24 25.07 -0.62
CA GLY A 333 -0.09 25.91 -1.78
C GLY A 333 -0.35 25.15 -3.09
N GLU A 334 -0.30 23.81 -3.07
CA GLU A 334 -0.39 22.99 -4.29
C GLU A 334 -1.77 22.36 -4.52
N PHE A 335 -2.75 22.66 -3.65
CA PHE A 335 -4.10 22.08 -3.64
C PHE A 335 -5.22 23.03 -4.04
#